data_AF-A0A643FGP0-F1
#
_entry.id   AF-A0A643FGP0-F1
#
_cell.length_a   1.000
_cell.length_b   1.000
_cell.length_c   1.000
_cell.angle_alpha   90.00
_cell.angle_beta   90.00
_cell.angle_gamma   90.00
#
_symmetry.space_group_name_H-M   'P 1'
#
loop_
_entity.id
_entity.type
_entity.pdbx_description
1 polymer ?
#
loop_
_entity_poly.entity_id
_entity_poly.type
_entity_poly.pdbx_seq_one_letter_code
_entity_poly.pdbx_strand_id
1 'polypeptide(L)'
;MKANSVSRRHVRGQGMTEYIIIVALIAVAAIGVYNLFGKTVRNQTAGMSAALGGADTEAKTANSNGTKSGKATKTEADKTKSLTNFTDSVDAK
;
A
#
# COMPACT_ATOMS: atom_id res chain seq x y z
N MET A 1 -2.94 53.84 -4.74
CA MET A 1 -2.98 52.40 -4.41
C MET A 1 -1.85 51.71 -5.18
N LYS A 2 -0.80 51.23 -4.50
CA LYS A 2 0.31 50.52 -5.14
C LYS A 2 0.00 49.02 -5.16
N ALA A 3 -0.15 48.44 -6.36
CA ALA A 3 -0.29 47.00 -6.52
C ALA A 3 1.06 46.32 -6.25
N ASN A 4 1.10 45.46 -5.24
CA ASN A 4 2.28 44.67 -4.93
C ASN A 4 2.26 43.40 -5.80
N SER A 5 3.06 43.36 -6.87
CA SER A 5 3.21 42.16 -7.69
C SER A 5 4.17 41.18 -7.01
N VAL A 6 3.63 40.13 -6.40
CA VAL A 6 4.43 39.04 -5.84
C VAL A 6 4.99 38.21 -7.01
N SER A 7 6.23 38.49 -7.40
CA SER A 7 6.95 37.68 -8.38
C SER A 7 7.26 36.30 -7.75
N ARG A 8 6.63 35.24 -8.26
CA ARG A 8 6.95 33.87 -7.86
C ARG A 8 8.35 33.53 -8.37
N ARG A 9 9.34 33.57 -7.48
CA ARG A 9 10.71 33.17 -7.79
C ARG A 9 10.72 31.66 -8.10
N HIS A 10 10.83 31.30 -9.38
CA HIS A 10 11.08 29.91 -9.78
C HIS A 10 12.48 29.52 -9.30
N VAL A 11 12.55 28.77 -8.20
CA VAL A 11 13.80 28.20 -7.71
C VAL A 11 14.17 27.03 -8.63
N ARG A 12 15.20 27.21 -9.46
CA ARG A 12 15.76 26.12 -10.28
C ARG A 12 16.23 25.01 -9.33
N GLY A 13 15.69 23.80 -9.52
CA GLY A 13 15.95 22.65 -8.65
C GLY A 13 14.81 22.27 -7.70
N GLN A 14 13.83 23.17 -7.46
CA GLN A 14 12.68 22.88 -6.60
C GLN A 14 11.83 21.70 -7.13
N GLY A 15 11.68 21.59 -8.46
CA GLY A 15 10.95 20.47 -9.05
C GLY A 15 11.69 19.13 -8.94
N MET A 16 12.99 19.08 -9.26
CA MET A 16 13.72 17.81 -9.38
C MET A 16 13.82 17.08 -8.03
N THR A 17 14.12 17.79 -6.94
CA THR A 17 14.23 17.16 -5.61
C THR A 17 12.87 16.76 -5.05
N GLU A 18 11.82 17.56 -5.29
CA GLU A 18 10.44 17.24 -4.88
C GLU A 18 9.92 15.99 -5.59
N TYR A 19 10.18 15.87 -6.91
CA TYR A 19 9.83 14.66 -7.66
C TYR A 19 10.60 13.44 -7.15
N ILE A 20 11.89 13.55 -6.87
CA ILE A 20 12.69 12.43 -6.33
C ILE A 20 12.13 11.98 -4.98
N ILE A 21 11.76 12.91 -4.09
CA ILE A 21 11.18 12.57 -2.77
C ILE A 21 9.82 11.89 -2.94
N ILE A 22 8.92 12.43 -3.75
CA ILE A 22 7.60 11.82 -3.97
C ILE A 22 7.73 10.42 -4.59
N VAL A 23 8.62 10.24 -5.57
CA VAL A 23 8.88 8.94 -6.21
C VAL A 23 9.44 7.94 -5.19
N ALA A 24 10.37 8.35 -4.34
CA ALA A 24 10.91 7.49 -3.28
C ALA A 24 9.81 7.01 -2.31
N LEU A 25 8.89 7.90 -1.91
CA LEU A 25 7.77 7.55 -1.04
C LEU A 25 6.81 6.56 -1.70
N ILE A 26 6.48 6.75 -2.98
CA ILE A 26 5.63 5.84 -3.75
C ILE A 26 6.32 4.47 -3.89
N ALA A 27 7.62 4.44 -4.17
CA ALA A 27 8.37 3.20 -4.34
C ALA A 27 8.36 2.35 -3.05
N VAL A 28 8.58 2.97 -1.89
CA VAL A 28 8.52 2.29 -0.59
C VAL A 28 7.11 1.75 -0.31
N ALA A 29 6.07 2.56 -0.57
CA ALA A 29 4.68 2.11 -0.44
C ALA A 29 4.35 0.92 -1.36
N ALA A 30 4.83 0.96 -2.61
CA ALA A 30 4.59 -0.07 -3.60
C ALA A 30 5.18 -1.43 -3.19
N ILE A 31 6.37 -1.46 -2.57
CA ILE A 31 6.98 -2.71 -2.07
C ILE A 31 6.03 -3.42 -1.09
N GLY A 32 5.38 -2.68 -0.20
CA GLY A 32 4.40 -3.23 0.75
C GLY A 32 3.16 -3.79 0.06
N VAL A 33 2.59 -3.04 -0.89
CA VAL A 33 1.39 -3.44 -1.64
C VAL A 33 1.65 -4.68 -2.48
N TYR A 34 2.77 -4.77 -3.20
CA TYR A 34 3.07 -5.91 -4.05
C TYR A 34 3.19 -7.23 -3.27
N ASN A 35 3.80 -7.18 -2.08
CA ASN A 35 3.94 -8.38 -1.24
C ASN A 35 2.59 -8.90 -0.74
N LEU A 36 1.69 -8.01 -0.34
CA LEU A 36 0.38 -8.36 0.23
C LEU A 36 -0.63 -8.74 -0.85
N PHE A 37 -0.68 -7.95 -1.93
CA PHE A 37 -1.59 -8.16 -3.04
C PHE A 37 -1.19 -9.39 -3.86
N GLY A 38 0.10 -9.59 -4.12
CA GLY A 38 0.61 -10.75 -4.87
C GLY A 38 0.27 -12.09 -4.21
N LYS A 39 0.38 -12.18 -2.88
CA LYS A 39 -0.05 -13.37 -2.12
C LYS A 39 -1.56 -13.61 -2.23
N THR A 40 -2.36 -12.54 -2.18
CA THR A 40 -3.82 -12.63 -2.26
C THR A 40 -4.29 -13.11 -3.62
N VAL A 41 -3.78 -12.50 -4.70
CA VAL A 41 -4.11 -12.89 -6.08
C VAL A 41 -3.70 -14.34 -6.34
N ARG A 42 -2.46 -14.72 -5.99
CA ARG A 42 -1.97 -16.10 -6.17
C ARG A 42 -2.84 -17.11 -5.41
N ASN A 43 -3.19 -16.82 -4.15
CA ASN A 43 -4.02 -17.72 -3.35
C ASN A 43 -5.42 -17.87 -3.95
N GLN A 44 -6.04 -16.77 -4.40
CA GLN A 44 -7.37 -16.84 -5.03
C GLN A 44 -7.34 -17.60 -6.36
N THR A 45 -6.34 -17.36 -7.21
CA THR A 45 -6.16 -18.11 -8.46
C THR A 45 -5.92 -19.60 -8.21
N ALA A 46 -5.10 -19.94 -7.21
CA ALA A 46 -4.89 -21.33 -6.79
C ALA A 46 -6.19 -21.97 -6.29
N GLY A 47 -7.01 -21.24 -5.51
CA GLY A 47 -8.31 -21.70 -5.05
C GLY A 47 -9.32 -21.94 -6.18
N MET A 48 -9.36 -21.05 -7.18
CA MET A 48 -10.20 -21.22 -8.37
C MET A 48 -9.75 -22.42 -9.21
N SER A 49 -8.45 -22.60 -9.39
CA SER A 49 -7.90 -23.78 -10.08
C SER A 49 -8.20 -25.07 -9.33
N ALA A 50 -8.15 -25.05 -8.00
CA ALA A 50 -8.45 -26.20 -7.16
C ALA A 50 -9.95 -26.56 -7.25
N ALA A 51 -10.85 -25.57 -7.17
CA ALA A 51 -12.29 -25.78 -7.35
C ALA A 51 -12.60 -26.39 -8.72
N LEU A 52 -11.97 -25.90 -9.79
CA LEU A 52 -12.14 -26.44 -11.14
C LEU A 52 -11.63 -27.88 -11.27
N GLY A 53 -10.60 -28.24 -10.49
CA GLY A 53 -10.05 -29.59 -10.41
C GLY A 53 -10.77 -30.53 -9.42
N GLY A 54 -11.85 -30.09 -8.76
CA GLY A 54 -12.59 -30.88 -7.76
C GLY A 54 -11.95 -30.92 -6.37
N ALA A 55 -10.94 -30.08 -6.11
CA ALA A 55 -10.25 -29.95 -4.84
C ALA A 55 -10.91 -28.84 -3.98
N ASP A 56 -12.12 -29.14 -3.49
CA ASP A 56 -12.96 -28.18 -2.77
C ASP A 56 -12.38 -27.71 -1.43
N THR A 57 -11.57 -28.54 -0.76
CA THR A 57 -10.95 -28.21 0.53
C THR A 57 -9.88 -27.12 0.36
N GLU A 58 -9.08 -27.24 -0.69
CA GLU A 58 -8.04 -26.32 -1.10
C GLU A 58 -8.66 -25.00 -1.58
N ALA A 59 -9.76 -25.07 -2.32
CA ALA A 59 -10.55 -23.89 -2.72
C ALA A 59 -11.09 -23.11 -1.51
N LYS A 60 -11.67 -23.83 -0.54
CA LYS A 60 -12.20 -23.24 0.71
C LYS A 60 -11.10 -22.64 1.57
N THR A 61 -9.92 -23.26 1.59
CA THR A 61 -8.73 -22.76 2.28
C THR A 61 -8.20 -21.49 1.63
N ALA A 62 -8.09 -21.45 0.31
CA ALA A 62 -7.72 -20.26 -0.45
C ALA A 62 -8.66 -19.07 -0.19
N ASN A 63 -9.98 -19.32 -0.19
CA ASN A 63 -10.98 -18.28 0.11
C ASN A 63 -10.87 -17.79 1.56
N SER A 64 -10.67 -18.69 2.52
CA SER A 64 -10.47 -18.34 3.93
C SER A 64 -9.21 -17.51 4.14
N ASN A 65 -8.12 -17.83 3.43
CA ASN A 65 -6.88 -17.05 3.49
C ASN A 65 -7.04 -15.68 2.84
N GLY A 66 -7.76 -15.58 1.71
CA GLY A 66 -8.07 -14.30 1.08
C GLY A 66 -8.90 -13.38 1.97
N THR A 67 -9.93 -13.92 2.63
CA THR A 67 -10.77 -13.13 3.56
C THR A 67 -10.05 -12.73 4.85
N LYS A 68 -9.13 -13.54 5.37
CA LYS A 68 -8.23 -13.16 6.48
C LYS A 68 -7.28 -12.05 6.07
N SER A 69 -6.65 -12.17 4.90
CA SER A 69 -5.73 -11.16 4.39
C SER A 69 -6.45 -9.82 4.17
N GLY A 70 -7.64 -9.84 3.57
CA GLY A 70 -8.45 -8.63 3.38
C GLY A 70 -8.90 -7.97 4.69
N LYS A 71 -9.25 -8.77 5.72
CA LYS A 71 -9.54 -8.25 7.06
C LYS A 71 -8.32 -7.60 7.71
N ALA A 72 -7.15 -8.26 7.65
CA ALA A 72 -5.91 -7.71 8.18
C ALA A 72 -5.52 -6.39 7.49
N THR A 73 -5.67 -6.30 6.16
CA THR A 73 -5.46 -5.06 5.41
C THR A 73 -6.41 -3.96 5.88
N LYS A 74 -7.70 -4.28 6.07
CA LYS A 74 -8.70 -3.30 6.53
C LYS A 74 -8.37 -2.80 7.94
N THR A 75 -8.03 -3.69 8.87
CA THR A 75 -7.58 -3.33 10.21
C THR A 75 -6.35 -2.43 10.19
N GLU A 76 -5.39 -2.68 9.29
CA GLU A 76 -4.20 -1.84 9.17
C GLU A 76 -4.49 -0.49 8.50
N ALA A 77 -5.42 -0.45 7.53
CA ALA A 77 -5.86 0.77 6.86
C ALA A 77 -6.72 1.67 7.77
N ASP A 78 -7.50 1.08 8.68
CA ASP A 78 -8.33 1.82 9.65
C ASP A 78 -7.47 2.47 10.76
N LYS A 79 -6.18 2.12 10.89
CA LYS A 79 -5.26 2.81 11.81
C LYS A 79 -4.88 4.17 11.23
N THR A 80 -5.14 5.23 11.99
CA THR A 80 -4.63 6.57 11.68
C THR A 80 -3.11 6.56 11.59
N LYS A 81 -2.53 6.84 10.43
CA LYS A 81 -1.07 7.02 10.26
C LYS A 81 -0.75 8.51 10.21
N SER A 82 0.04 8.99 11.16
CA SER A 82 0.54 10.35 11.27
C SER A 82 2.02 10.34 11.66
N LEU A 83 2.67 11.50 11.56
CA LEU A 83 4.07 11.65 12.00
C LEU A 83 4.24 11.41 13.50
N THR A 84 3.16 11.53 14.29
CA THR A 84 3.21 11.33 15.75
C THR A 84 3.15 9.86 16.17
N ASN A 85 2.74 8.95 15.28
CA ASN A 85 2.63 7.51 15.56
C ASN A 85 3.46 6.66 14.58
N PHE A 86 4.52 7.27 14.01
CA PHE A 86 5.43 6.62 13.07
C PHE A 86 6.28 5.50 13.71
N THR A 87 6.54 5.59 15.02
CA THR A 87 7.31 4.58 15.78
C THR A 87 6.47 3.38 16.22
N ASP A 88 5.14 3.52 16.29
CA ASP A 88 4.24 2.49 16.83
C ASP A 88 4.24 1.19 16.00
N SER A 89 4.65 1.24 14.74
CA SER A 89 4.82 0.04 13.90
C SER A 89 6.18 -0.65 14.07
N VAL A 90 7.16 -0.01 14.73
CA VAL A 90 8.51 -0.57 14.96
C VAL A 90 8.58 -1.32 16.29
N ASP A 91 7.80 -0.90 17.29
CA ASP A 91 7.79 -1.50 18.64
C ASP A 91 6.90 -2.75 18.78
N ALA A 92 6.22 -3.17 17.70
CA ALA A 92 5.30 -4.32 17.71
C ALA A 92 5.99 -5.68 17.45
N LYS A 93 7.28 -5.84 17.82
CA LYS A 93 8.01 -7.10 17.67
C LYS A 93 8.37 -7.74 19.01
#